data_AF-A0A6Y4ASA0-F1
#
_entry.id   AF-A0A6Y4ASA0-F1
#
_cell.length_a   1.000
_cell.length_b   1.000
_cell.length_c   1.000
_cell.angle_alpha   90.00
_cell.angle_beta   90.00
_cell.angle_gamma   90.00
#
_symmetry.space_group_name_H-M   'P 1'
#
loop_
_entity.id
_entity.type
_entity.pdbx_description
1 polymer ?
#
loop_
_entity_poly.entity_id
_entity_poly.type
_entity_poly.pdbx_seq_one_letter_code
_entity_poly.pdbx_strand_id
1 'polypeptide(L)'
;CHLLQLLKKELSDIQEGNDSLIKSYLLDKGHGWFDFYRNMAMLKAGQLFLEADKVGCYDLSTNSGCIYLDADMIITEKLGGIYIPDGIAVHVERIDGRASMENGIIAVDRNNHPALLAGLEIMHTKFDADPYSDGVCNGIRKHFNYSLNEDYNSFCDFIEFKHDNIIMNTSQFTQSSWARHVQ
;
A
#
# COMPACT_ATOMS: atom_id res chain seq x y z
N CYS A 1 -30.58 -11.32 0.95
CA CYS A 1 -30.10 -10.62 -0.26
C CYS A 1 -29.78 -9.14 -0.02
N HIS A 2 -29.09 -8.78 1.08
CA HIS A 2 -28.76 -7.37 1.35
C HIS A 2 -27.65 -6.83 0.42
N LEU A 3 -26.54 -7.57 0.28
CA LEU A 3 -25.44 -7.18 -0.62
C LEU A 3 -25.91 -7.02 -2.08
N LEU A 4 -26.74 -7.93 -2.58
CA LEU A 4 -27.30 -7.82 -3.94
C LEU A 4 -28.14 -6.55 -4.14
N GLN A 5 -28.86 -6.11 -3.10
CA GLN A 5 -29.63 -4.86 -3.17
C GLN A 5 -28.72 -3.64 -3.18
N LEU A 6 -27.64 -3.65 -2.39
CA LEU A 6 -26.63 -2.59 -2.42
C LEU A 6 -25.95 -2.52 -3.79
N LEU A 7 -25.52 -3.66 -4.35
CA LEU A 7 -24.91 -3.73 -5.68
C LEU A 7 -25.82 -3.13 -6.77
N LYS A 8 -27.11 -3.48 -6.75
CA LYS A 8 -28.09 -2.93 -7.70
C LYS A 8 -28.26 -1.42 -7.54
N LYS A 9 -28.22 -0.92 -6.32
CA LYS A 9 -28.33 0.51 -6.02
C LYS A 9 -27.08 1.27 -6.45
N GLU A 10 -25.90 0.81 -6.05
CA GLU A 10 -24.64 1.44 -6.43
C GLU A 10 -24.51 1.52 -7.95
N LEU A 11 -24.84 0.43 -8.66
CA LEU A 11 -24.84 0.43 -10.13
C LEU A 11 -25.80 1.48 -10.73
N SER A 12 -26.95 1.75 -10.12
CA SER A 12 -27.87 2.78 -10.59
C SER A 12 -27.42 4.20 -10.26
N ASP A 13 -26.55 4.36 -9.25
CA ASP A 13 -26.10 5.65 -8.74
C ASP A 13 -24.78 6.11 -9.40
N ILE A 14 -24.12 5.27 -10.22
CA ILE A 14 -22.92 5.63 -10.99
C ILE A 14 -23.27 6.75 -11.98
N GLN A 15 -22.61 7.89 -11.81
CA GLN A 15 -22.76 9.04 -12.72
C GLN A 15 -22.05 8.79 -14.05
N GLU A 16 -22.67 9.25 -15.15
CA GLU A 16 -22.09 9.18 -16.49
C GLU A 16 -20.70 9.84 -16.52
N GLY A 17 -19.72 9.12 -17.05
CA GLY A 17 -18.32 9.57 -17.09
C GLY A 17 -17.51 9.28 -15.81
N ASN A 18 -18.11 8.75 -14.74
CA ASN A 18 -17.43 8.37 -13.49
C ASN A 18 -17.36 6.86 -13.25
N ASP A 19 -17.70 6.05 -14.26
CA ASP A 19 -17.61 4.59 -14.22
C ASP A 19 -16.14 4.11 -14.32
N SER A 20 -15.38 4.28 -13.24
CA SER A 20 -13.99 3.84 -13.12
C SER A 20 -13.54 3.87 -11.66
N LEU A 21 -12.85 2.81 -11.23
CA LEU A 21 -12.22 2.72 -9.91
C LEU A 21 -11.23 3.88 -9.65
N ILE A 22 -10.47 4.29 -10.67
CA ILE A 22 -9.51 5.39 -10.54
C ILE A 22 -10.26 6.71 -10.27
N LYS A 23 -11.37 6.93 -10.98
CA LYS A 23 -12.19 8.13 -10.82
C LYS A 23 -12.94 8.14 -9.49
N SER A 24 -13.42 7.00 -9.00
CA SER A 24 -14.08 6.93 -7.70
C SER A 24 -13.13 7.37 -6.57
N TYR A 25 -11.89 6.86 -6.56
CA TYR A 25 -10.90 7.30 -5.56
C TYR A 25 -10.36 8.71 -5.79
N LEU A 26 -10.40 9.26 -7.01
CA LEU A 26 -10.07 10.68 -7.24
C LEU A 26 -11.03 11.64 -6.52
N LEU A 27 -12.29 11.21 -6.34
CA LEU A 27 -13.32 12.00 -5.68
C LEU A 27 -13.33 11.81 -4.15
N ASP A 28 -12.65 10.78 -3.64
CA ASP A 28 -12.50 10.52 -2.21
C ASP A 28 -11.74 11.66 -1.51
N LYS A 29 -12.17 12.00 -0.29
CA LYS A 29 -11.61 13.06 0.57
C LYS A 29 -10.98 12.53 1.86
N GLY A 30 -11.00 11.21 2.06
CA GLY A 30 -10.39 10.53 3.18
C GLY A 30 -9.06 9.87 2.80
N HIS A 31 -8.63 8.93 3.65
CA HIS A 31 -7.38 8.21 3.45
C HIS A 31 -7.39 7.30 2.22
N GLY A 32 -8.56 6.78 1.84
CA GLY A 32 -8.74 5.94 0.65
C GLY A 32 -8.19 6.58 -0.63
N TRP A 33 -8.25 7.91 -0.75
CA TRP A 33 -7.63 8.64 -1.86
C TRP A 33 -6.12 8.38 -1.93
N PHE A 34 -5.38 8.73 -0.87
CA PHE A 34 -3.92 8.62 -0.92
C PHE A 34 -3.45 7.16 -0.85
N ASP A 35 -4.19 6.26 -0.19
CA ASP A 35 -3.87 4.83 -0.16
C ASP A 35 -3.96 4.21 -1.56
N PHE A 36 -5.02 4.55 -2.32
CA PHE A 36 -5.19 4.06 -3.69
C PHE A 36 -4.06 4.55 -4.60
N TYR A 37 -3.78 5.85 -4.60
CA TYR A 37 -2.73 6.41 -5.46
C TYR A 37 -1.32 6.00 -5.02
N ARG A 38 -1.09 5.74 -3.73
CA ARG A 38 0.16 5.13 -3.23
C ARG A 38 0.38 3.78 -3.90
N ASN A 39 -0.62 2.90 -3.91
CA ASN A 39 -0.51 1.59 -4.54
C ASN A 39 -0.25 1.69 -6.06
N MET A 40 -0.94 2.59 -6.75
CA MET A 40 -0.72 2.83 -8.19
C MET A 40 0.69 3.38 -8.48
N ALA A 41 1.17 4.29 -7.64
CA ALA A 41 2.54 4.80 -7.73
C ALA A 41 3.58 3.69 -7.49
N MET A 42 3.34 2.81 -6.52
CA MET A 42 4.20 1.67 -6.24
C MET A 42 4.18 0.59 -7.33
N LEU A 43 3.06 0.41 -8.04
CA LEU A 43 3.01 -0.41 -9.25
C LEU A 43 3.87 0.18 -10.38
N LYS A 44 3.92 1.51 -10.52
CA LYS A 44 4.84 2.16 -11.47
C LYS A 44 6.29 2.16 -10.98
N ALA A 45 6.50 2.27 -9.67
CA ALA A 45 7.81 2.33 -9.03
C ALA A 45 8.77 3.32 -9.75
N GLY A 46 9.99 2.90 -10.10
CA GLY A 46 10.97 3.73 -10.79
C GLY A 46 10.48 4.28 -12.14
N GLN A 47 9.60 3.56 -12.84
CA GLN A 47 9.01 4.03 -14.11
C GLN A 47 8.22 5.33 -13.94
N LEU A 48 7.63 5.58 -12.76
CA LEU A 48 6.89 6.81 -12.47
C LEU A 48 7.75 8.05 -12.65
N PHE A 49 9.03 7.97 -12.27
CA PHE A 49 9.97 9.08 -12.38
C PHE A 49 10.35 9.40 -13.83
N LEU A 50 10.49 8.35 -14.65
CA LEU A 50 10.78 8.48 -16.09
C LEU A 50 9.58 9.08 -16.83
N GLU A 51 8.36 8.62 -16.53
CA GLU A 51 7.13 9.13 -17.14
C GLU A 51 6.80 10.57 -16.72
N ALA A 52 7.20 10.97 -15.52
CA ALA A 52 7.04 12.33 -15.03
C ALA A 52 8.13 13.31 -15.54
N ASP A 53 8.99 12.85 -16.45
CA ASP A 53 10.08 13.61 -17.08
C ASP A 53 10.96 14.35 -16.05
N LYS A 54 11.32 13.63 -14.98
CA LYS A 54 12.12 14.20 -13.89
C LYS A 54 13.59 14.26 -14.30
N VAL A 55 14.16 15.47 -14.24
CA VAL A 55 15.59 15.71 -14.43
C VAL A 55 16.38 14.98 -13.33
N GLY A 56 17.48 14.32 -13.70
CA GLY A 56 18.38 13.64 -12.75
C GLY A 56 18.07 12.17 -12.49
N CYS A 57 17.09 11.58 -13.17
CA CYS A 57 16.71 10.16 -13.03
C CYS A 57 17.40 9.22 -14.03
N TYR A 58 18.57 9.59 -14.56
CA TYR A 58 19.26 8.87 -15.64
C TYR A 58 19.77 7.47 -15.24
N ASP A 59 19.97 7.22 -13.94
CA ASP A 59 20.38 5.92 -13.41
C ASP A 59 19.19 4.97 -13.14
N LEU A 60 17.94 5.45 -13.28
CA LEU A 60 16.76 4.60 -13.14
C LEU A 60 16.47 3.85 -14.44
N SER A 61 16.10 2.58 -14.31
CA SER A 61 15.58 1.77 -15.39
C SER A 61 14.05 1.72 -15.35
N THR A 62 13.42 1.31 -16.45
CA THR A 62 11.95 1.11 -16.49
C THR A 62 11.46 0.04 -15.52
N ASN A 63 12.34 -0.85 -15.05
CA ASN A 63 12.01 -1.92 -14.11
C ASN A 63 12.51 -1.64 -12.69
N SER A 64 13.05 -0.45 -12.42
CA SER A 64 13.55 -0.10 -11.10
C SER A 64 12.43 -0.12 -10.06
N GLY A 65 12.73 -0.65 -8.88
CA GLY A 65 11.87 -0.64 -7.71
C GLY A 65 11.65 0.75 -7.10
N CYS A 66 11.03 0.77 -5.92
CA CYS A 66 10.75 1.97 -5.15
C CYS A 66 10.63 1.63 -3.67
N ILE A 67 11.02 2.57 -2.81
CA ILE A 67 10.76 2.51 -1.37
C ILE A 67 9.91 3.71 -1.01
N TYR A 68 8.62 3.46 -0.79
CA TYR A 68 7.70 4.43 -0.23
C TYR A 68 7.87 4.47 1.29
N LEU A 69 7.92 5.69 1.83
CA LEU A 69 7.99 5.98 3.26
C LEU A 69 6.95 7.05 3.56
N ASP A 70 6.14 6.85 4.60
CA ASP A 70 5.37 7.92 5.20
C ASP A 70 6.32 9.04 5.68
N ALA A 71 5.82 10.28 5.67
CA ALA A 71 6.66 11.46 5.93
C ALA A 71 7.23 11.51 7.35
N ASP A 72 6.69 10.72 8.27
CA ASP A 72 7.11 10.61 9.66
C ASP A 72 8.07 9.42 9.92
N MET A 73 8.55 8.77 8.86
CA MET A 73 9.65 7.80 8.88
C MET A 73 10.99 8.55 8.80
N ILE A 74 11.64 8.75 9.95
CA ILE A 74 12.83 9.61 10.04
C ILE A 74 14.08 8.80 9.69
N ILE A 75 14.70 9.13 8.56
CA ILE A 75 15.98 8.57 8.14
C ILE A 75 17.11 9.25 8.93
N THR A 76 17.88 8.47 9.67
CA THR A 76 19.00 8.97 10.50
C THR A 76 20.35 8.87 9.79
N GLU A 77 20.51 7.88 8.91
CA GLU A 77 21.73 7.63 8.12
C GLU A 77 21.39 6.97 6.77
N LYS A 78 22.40 6.68 5.93
CA LYS A 78 22.18 5.98 4.65
C LYS A 78 21.53 4.61 4.86
N LEU A 79 20.62 4.23 3.97
CA LEU A 79 19.95 2.92 4.01
C LEU A 79 20.79 1.78 3.41
N GLY A 80 21.79 2.08 2.57
CA GLY A 80 22.62 1.05 1.96
C GLY A 80 21.85 0.10 1.05
N GLY A 81 22.32 -1.14 0.95
CA GLY A 81 21.64 -2.21 0.20
C GLY A 81 20.57 -2.88 1.06
N ILE A 82 19.37 -3.04 0.51
CA ILE A 82 18.21 -3.62 1.20
C ILE A 82 17.91 -5.00 0.58
N TYR A 83 17.68 -5.99 1.44
CA TYR A 83 17.35 -7.37 1.06
C TYR A 83 16.00 -7.74 1.69
N ILE A 84 15.00 -8.02 0.86
CA ILE A 84 13.61 -8.25 1.27
C ILE A 84 13.04 -9.49 0.55
N PRO A 85 12.11 -10.24 1.17
CA PRO A 85 11.62 -11.49 0.62
C PRO A 85 10.88 -11.29 -0.70
N ASP A 86 11.32 -12.03 -1.73
CA ASP A 86 10.81 -11.93 -3.12
C ASP A 86 10.78 -10.50 -3.70
N GLY A 87 11.52 -9.57 -3.10
CA GLY A 87 11.53 -8.18 -3.55
C GLY A 87 10.37 -7.33 -3.03
N ILE A 88 9.66 -7.73 -1.96
CA ILE A 88 8.67 -6.87 -1.28
C ILE A 88 8.76 -6.95 0.26
N ALA A 89 8.58 -5.82 0.92
CA ALA A 89 8.39 -5.74 2.37
C ALA A 89 7.54 -4.51 2.73
N VAL A 90 6.86 -4.56 3.87
CA VAL A 90 5.99 -3.47 4.35
C VAL A 90 6.26 -3.13 5.81
N HIS A 91 5.80 -1.96 6.26
CA HIS A 91 5.83 -1.65 7.69
C HIS A 91 5.00 -2.68 8.46
N VAL A 92 5.41 -3.02 9.68
CA VAL A 92 4.61 -3.79 10.62
C VAL A 92 4.55 -3.03 11.92
N GLU A 93 3.34 -2.63 12.31
CA GLU A 93 3.09 -2.04 13.62
C GLU A 93 2.88 -3.16 14.65
N ARG A 94 3.40 -2.95 15.86
CA ARG A 94 3.28 -3.91 16.96
C ARG A 94 2.73 -3.23 18.20
N ILE A 95 1.49 -3.53 18.54
CA ILE A 95 0.81 -3.01 19.74
C ILE A 95 0.44 -4.20 20.63
N ASP A 96 0.87 -4.18 21.88
CA ASP A 96 0.58 -5.23 22.88
C ASP A 96 0.84 -6.66 22.39
N GLY A 97 1.92 -6.86 21.62
CA GLY A 97 2.32 -8.17 21.06
C GLY A 97 1.50 -8.63 19.85
N ARG A 98 0.60 -7.79 19.32
CA ARG A 98 -0.13 -8.04 18.08
C ARG A 98 0.52 -7.28 16.94
N ALA A 99 0.90 -8.00 15.89
CA ALA A 99 1.42 -7.40 14.68
C ALA A 99 0.27 -7.00 13.73
N SER A 100 0.45 -5.91 13.00
CA SER A 100 -0.40 -5.48 11.89
C SER A 100 0.49 -5.06 10.74
N MET A 101 0.24 -5.58 9.53
CA MET A 101 0.87 -5.02 8.33
C MET A 101 0.33 -3.62 8.09
N GLU A 102 1.22 -2.68 7.83
CA GLU A 102 0.89 -1.28 7.60
C GLU A 102 1.46 -0.81 6.27
N ASN A 103 0.77 0.13 5.61
CA ASN A 103 1.18 0.66 4.31
C ASN A 103 2.08 1.90 4.41
N GLY A 104 2.51 2.28 5.62
CA GLY A 104 3.39 3.43 5.85
C GLY A 104 4.84 3.23 5.39
N ILE A 105 5.25 1.99 5.16
CA ILE A 105 6.42 1.65 4.34
C ILE A 105 5.95 0.60 3.35
N ILE A 106 6.28 0.80 2.07
CA ILE A 106 6.16 -0.23 1.04
C ILE A 106 7.45 -0.20 0.24
N ALA A 107 8.23 -1.26 0.31
CA ALA A 107 9.44 -1.43 -0.50
C ALA A 107 9.17 -2.50 -1.56
N VAL A 108 9.47 -2.19 -2.82
CA VAL A 108 9.46 -3.15 -3.93
C VAL A 108 10.77 -3.05 -4.72
N ASP A 109 11.32 -4.17 -5.17
CA ASP A 109 12.55 -4.20 -5.96
C ASP A 109 12.32 -3.92 -7.46
N ARG A 110 11.07 -4.03 -7.92
CA ARG A 110 10.65 -3.88 -9.31
C ARG A 110 9.26 -3.24 -9.45
N ASN A 111 9.02 -2.59 -10.59
CA ASN A 111 7.67 -2.17 -10.97
C ASN A 111 6.76 -3.40 -11.17
N ASN A 112 5.44 -3.18 -11.11
CA ASN A 112 4.42 -4.23 -11.26
C ASN A 112 4.69 -5.46 -10.38
N HIS A 113 5.14 -5.25 -9.15
CA HIS A 113 5.45 -6.34 -8.22
C HIS A 113 4.22 -7.27 -8.08
N PRO A 114 4.37 -8.61 -8.20
CA PRO A 114 3.23 -9.54 -8.25
C PRO A 114 2.28 -9.43 -7.05
N ALA A 115 2.79 -9.18 -5.85
CA ALA A 115 1.95 -8.95 -4.67
C ALA A 115 1.03 -7.73 -4.77
N LEU A 116 1.49 -6.62 -5.36
CA LEU A 116 0.66 -5.42 -5.57
C LEU A 116 -0.32 -5.63 -6.73
N LEU A 117 0.08 -6.39 -7.77
CA LEU A 117 -0.83 -6.80 -8.84
C LEU A 117 -1.95 -7.71 -8.31
N ALA A 118 -1.63 -8.64 -7.42
CA ALA A 118 -2.62 -9.49 -6.75
C ALA A 118 -3.61 -8.65 -5.91
N GLY A 119 -3.12 -7.60 -5.24
CA GLY A 119 -3.97 -6.62 -4.56
C GLY A 119 -4.89 -5.86 -5.51
N LEU A 120 -4.36 -5.37 -6.63
CA LEU A 120 -5.15 -4.71 -7.68
C LEU A 120 -6.21 -5.63 -8.29
N GLU A 121 -5.90 -6.91 -8.48
CA GLU A 121 -6.87 -7.93 -8.94
C GLU A 121 -8.03 -8.09 -7.94
N ILE A 122 -7.74 -8.08 -6.64
CA ILE A 122 -8.78 -8.09 -5.60
C ILE A 122 -9.63 -6.82 -5.68
N MET A 123 -9.00 -5.64 -5.81
CA MET A 123 -9.70 -4.36 -5.95
C MET A 123 -10.61 -4.31 -7.18
N HIS A 124 -10.26 -5.03 -8.26
CA HIS A 124 -11.09 -5.12 -9.47
C HIS A 124 -12.29 -6.08 -9.33
N THR A 125 -12.28 -6.98 -8.35
CA THR A 125 -13.26 -8.08 -8.25
C THR A 125 -14.15 -7.99 -7.03
N LYS A 126 -13.68 -7.38 -5.94
CA LYS A 126 -14.42 -7.20 -4.70
C LYS A 126 -15.09 -5.82 -4.67
N PHE A 127 -16.39 -5.80 -4.37
CA PHE A 127 -17.22 -4.60 -4.40
C PHE A 127 -16.85 -3.57 -3.32
N ASP A 128 -16.61 -4.04 -2.11
CA ASP A 128 -16.26 -3.25 -0.93
C ASP A 128 -14.76 -3.29 -0.66
N ALA A 129 -13.95 -3.36 -1.72
CA ALA A 129 -12.51 -3.46 -1.59
C ALA A 129 -11.90 -2.15 -1.07
N ASP A 130 -10.91 -2.26 -0.19
CA ASP A 130 -10.21 -1.13 0.39
C ASP A 130 -8.71 -1.13 -0.01
N PRO A 131 -8.13 0.00 -0.44
CA PRO A 131 -6.77 0.00 -1.00
C PRO A 131 -5.70 -0.46 -0.01
N TYR A 132 -5.90 -0.24 1.29
CA TYR A 132 -4.98 -0.73 2.32
C TYR A 132 -5.18 -2.23 2.56
N SER A 133 -6.35 -2.62 3.04
CA SER A 133 -6.62 -3.98 3.51
C SER A 133 -6.68 -5.01 2.37
N ASP A 134 -7.20 -4.63 1.21
CA ASP A 134 -7.28 -5.49 0.03
C ASP A 134 -6.11 -5.25 -0.93
N GLY A 135 -5.86 -3.98 -1.28
CA GLY A 135 -4.84 -3.59 -2.25
C GLY A 135 -3.40 -3.85 -1.82
N VAL A 136 -3.12 -3.87 -0.50
CA VAL A 136 -1.80 -4.20 0.05
C VAL A 136 -1.87 -5.51 0.85
N CYS A 137 -2.62 -5.52 1.96
CA CYS A 137 -2.54 -6.61 2.93
C CYS A 137 -3.06 -7.94 2.37
N ASN A 138 -4.21 -7.98 1.68
CA ASN A 138 -4.69 -9.21 1.05
C ASN A 138 -3.90 -9.56 -0.22
N GLY A 139 -3.41 -8.58 -0.98
CA GLY A 139 -2.52 -8.81 -2.13
C GLY A 139 -1.24 -9.55 -1.74
N ILE A 140 -0.57 -9.08 -0.68
CA ILE A 140 0.61 -9.71 -0.10
C ILE A 140 0.29 -11.10 0.45
N ARG A 141 -0.80 -11.24 1.22
CA ARG A 141 -1.25 -12.56 1.72
C ARG A 141 -1.51 -13.55 0.57
N LYS A 142 -2.20 -13.12 -0.48
CA LYS A 142 -2.46 -13.95 -1.67
C LYS A 142 -1.17 -14.37 -2.36
N HIS A 143 -0.22 -13.45 -2.54
CA HIS A 143 1.06 -13.72 -3.20
C HIS A 143 1.92 -14.75 -2.46
N PHE A 144 2.00 -14.64 -1.14
CA PHE A 144 2.76 -15.58 -0.31
C PHE A 144 1.94 -16.79 0.14
N ASN A 145 0.74 -17.00 -0.40
CA ASN A 145 -0.17 -18.09 -0.06
C ASN A 145 -0.52 -18.17 1.43
N TYR A 146 -0.57 -17.04 2.13
CA TYR A 146 -0.97 -16.99 3.52
C TYR A 146 -2.39 -17.55 3.68
N SER A 147 -2.56 -18.45 4.65
CA SER A 147 -3.86 -19.02 4.99
C SER A 147 -4.26 -18.67 6.42
N LEU A 148 -5.56 -18.66 6.71
CA LEU A 148 -6.07 -18.40 8.08
C LEU A 148 -5.65 -19.46 9.12
N ASN A 149 -5.03 -20.56 8.69
CA ASN A 149 -4.47 -21.58 9.57
C ASN A 149 -3.02 -21.30 9.97
N GLU A 150 -2.38 -20.29 9.37
CA GLU A 150 -1.01 -19.87 9.69
C GLU A 150 -1.01 -18.79 10.77
N ASP A 151 0.10 -18.68 11.49
CA ASP A 151 0.26 -17.63 12.50
C ASP A 151 0.51 -16.27 11.83
N TYR A 152 -0.41 -15.33 12.02
CA TYR A 152 -0.33 -14.00 11.43
C TYR A 152 0.88 -13.21 11.93
N ASN A 153 1.27 -13.38 13.20
CA ASN A 153 2.45 -12.70 13.75
C ASN A 153 3.73 -13.18 13.05
N SER A 154 3.87 -14.49 12.84
CA SER A 154 4.98 -15.07 12.08
C SER A 154 4.99 -14.60 10.61
N PHE A 155 3.82 -14.46 9.99
CA PHE A 155 3.73 -13.89 8.64
C PHE A 155 4.16 -12.41 8.61
N CYS A 156 3.77 -11.63 9.62
CA CYS A 156 4.23 -10.26 9.78
C CYS A 156 5.74 -10.18 9.98
N ASP A 157 6.33 -11.05 10.82
CA ASP A 157 7.80 -11.13 11.00
C ASP A 157 8.53 -11.39 9.68
N PHE A 158 7.95 -12.22 8.81
CA PHE A 158 8.49 -12.55 7.49
C PHE A 158 8.48 -11.35 6.53
N ILE A 159 7.41 -10.56 6.50
CA ILE A 159 7.22 -9.48 5.53
C ILE A 159 7.68 -8.09 6.02
N GLU A 160 8.11 -8.01 7.28
CA GLU A 160 8.45 -6.76 7.94
C GLU A 160 9.67 -6.07 7.31
N PHE A 161 9.48 -4.82 6.89
CA PHE A 161 10.56 -3.92 6.57
C PHE A 161 11.20 -3.43 7.88
N LYS A 162 12.45 -3.85 8.13
CA LYS A 162 13.26 -3.41 9.28
C LYS A 162 14.47 -2.64 8.80
N HIS A 163 14.79 -1.54 9.48
CA HIS A 163 16.01 -0.80 9.20
C HIS A 163 16.44 0.04 10.41
N ASP A 164 17.68 -0.15 10.87
CA ASP A 164 18.22 0.55 12.07
C ASP A 164 18.28 2.07 11.88
N ASN A 165 18.49 2.51 10.63
CA ASN A 165 18.59 3.93 10.28
C ASN A 165 17.23 4.60 9.97
N ILE A 166 16.11 3.98 10.36
CA ILE A 166 14.78 4.58 10.25
C ILE A 166 14.08 4.54 11.60
N ILE A 167 13.78 5.72 12.15
CA ILE A 167 12.87 5.86 13.30
C ILE A 167 11.46 5.90 12.72
N MET A 168 10.69 4.83 12.90
CA MET A 168 9.41 4.62 12.23
C MET A 168 8.23 5.27 12.93
N ASN A 169 7.25 5.73 12.14
CA ASN A 169 5.93 6.21 12.57
C ASN A 169 6.01 7.24 13.71
N THR A 170 6.79 8.31 13.54
CA THR A 170 6.97 9.30 14.61
C THR A 170 5.72 10.13 14.91
N SER A 171 4.70 10.10 14.04
CA SER A 171 3.40 10.71 14.32
C SER A 171 2.69 10.09 15.53
N GLN A 172 3.03 8.85 15.90
CA GLN A 172 2.53 8.20 17.13
C GLN A 172 2.87 8.99 18.41
N PHE A 173 3.96 9.76 18.39
CA PHE A 173 4.38 10.59 19.53
C PHE A 173 3.74 11.98 19.54
N THR A 174 2.94 12.30 18.51
CA THR A 174 2.25 13.57 18.37
C THR A 174 0.78 13.33 18.03
N GLN A 175 0.40 13.44 16.77
CA GLN A 175 -0.91 13.14 16.25
C GLN A 175 -0.78 12.69 14.79
N SER A 176 -1.70 11.82 14.36
CA SER A 176 -1.85 11.50 12.94
C SER A 176 -2.20 12.76 12.15
N SER A 177 -1.67 12.87 10.94
CA SER A 177 -1.93 13.99 10.03
C SER A 177 -3.29 13.90 9.31
N TRP A 178 -3.98 12.76 9.41
CA TRP A 178 -5.22 12.50 8.67
C TRP A 178 -6.35 11.94 9.53
N ALA A 179 -6.04 11.23 10.63
CA ALA A 179 -7.08 10.77 11.54
C ALA A 179 -7.71 11.98 12.24
N ARG A 180 -9.02 12.20 12.02
CA ARG A 180 -9.74 13.26 12.73
C ARG A 180 -9.77 12.92 14.21
N HIS A 181 -9.26 13.80 15.06
CA HIS A 181 -9.65 13.80 16.46
C HIS A 181 -11.16 14.02 16.52
N VAL A 182 -11.90 13.01 16.99
CA VAL A 182 -13.24 13.27 17.54
C VAL A 182 -12.99 14.03 18.83
N GLN A 183 -13.12 15.36 18.77
CA GLN A 183 -13.28 16.20 19.96
C GLN A 183 -14.72 16.09 20.46
#